data_AF-A0A8S3YIR6-F1
#
_entry.id   AF-A0A8S3YIR6-F1
#
_cell.length_a   1.000
_cell.length_b   1.000
_cell.length_c   1.000
_cell.angle_alpha   90.00
_cell.angle_beta   90.00
_cell.angle_gamma   90.00
#
_symmetry.space_group_name_H-M   'P 1'
#
loop_
_entity.id
_entity.type
_entity.pdbx_description
1 polymer ?
#
loop_
_entity_poly.entity_id
_entity_poly.type
_entity_poly.pdbx_seq_one_letter_code
_entity_poly.pdbx_strand_id
1 'polypeptide(L)'
;LRRNIRCLLSTPAIQACYNTFNQGVNQVVNLQTQNRAPRETLQTLACNVSVARYQCETDIYSRCDARTGQIMQDFFFAAVPGDCRRATGVRSRYVDIFNAGSVSGGKTSSIVNFMILTILAFVWKI
;
A
#
# COMPACT_ATOMS: atom_id res chain seq x y z
N LEU A 1 12.45 -11.74 23.95
CA LEU A 1 13.36 -11.35 22.84
C LEU A 1 14.04 -12.53 22.13
N ARG A 2 14.89 -13.36 22.77
CA ARG A 2 15.66 -14.43 22.06
C ARG A 2 14.82 -15.48 21.32
N ARG A 3 13.65 -15.88 21.84
CA ARG A 3 12.72 -16.80 21.15
C ARG A 3 12.05 -16.14 19.93
N ASN A 4 11.61 -14.90 20.07
CA ASN A 4 11.00 -14.13 18.97
C ASN A 4 12.03 -13.92 17.86
N ILE A 5 13.28 -13.55 18.19
CA ILE A 5 14.36 -13.43 17.21
C ILE A 5 14.59 -14.74 16.44
N ARG A 6 14.64 -15.91 17.11
CA ARG A 6 14.79 -17.20 16.42
C ARG A 6 13.60 -17.55 15.53
N CYS A 7 12.40 -17.15 15.92
CA CYS A 7 11.19 -17.35 15.12
C CYS A 7 11.15 -16.39 13.91
N LEU A 8 11.53 -15.12 14.10
CA LEU A 8 11.68 -14.13 13.02
C LEU A 8 12.80 -14.54 12.04
N LEU A 9 13.85 -15.18 12.56
CA LEU A 9 14.94 -15.80 11.81
C LEU A 9 14.60 -17.21 11.32
N SER A 10 13.31 -17.62 11.29
CA SER A 10 12.86 -18.89 10.69
C SER A 10 13.20 -18.91 9.21
N THR A 11 14.46 -19.26 8.95
CA THR A 11 15.15 -19.12 7.68
C THR A 11 14.44 -19.90 6.57
N PRO A 12 13.85 -21.10 6.80
CA PRO A 12 13.21 -21.85 5.72
C PRO A 12 11.88 -21.25 5.25
N ALA A 13 11.01 -20.83 6.18
CA ALA A 13 9.67 -20.36 5.85
C ALA A 13 9.74 -18.99 5.14
N ILE A 14 10.57 -18.10 5.67
CA ILE A 14 10.77 -16.80 5.06
C ILE A 14 11.47 -16.94 3.69
N GLN A 15 12.43 -17.85 3.59
CA GLN A 15 13.11 -18.13 2.32
C GLN A 15 12.15 -18.69 1.27
N ALA A 16 11.14 -19.47 1.66
CA ALA A 16 10.08 -19.88 0.74
C ALA A 16 9.30 -18.66 0.19
N CYS A 17 8.95 -17.69 1.04
CA CYS A 17 8.33 -16.43 0.59
C CYS A 17 9.21 -15.70 -0.42
N TYR A 18 10.51 -15.55 -0.13
CA TYR A 18 11.47 -14.88 -1.00
C TYR A 18 11.73 -15.64 -2.31
N ASN A 19 11.73 -16.96 -2.29
CA ASN A 19 11.89 -17.77 -3.50
C ASN A 19 10.72 -17.55 -4.46
N THR A 20 9.48 -17.60 -3.95
CA THR A 20 8.28 -17.29 -4.75
C THR A 20 8.29 -15.86 -5.26
N PHE A 21 8.68 -14.90 -4.41
CA PHE A 21 8.84 -13.50 -4.81
C PHE A 21 9.84 -13.34 -5.95
N ASN A 22 11.04 -13.93 -5.83
CA ASN A 22 12.09 -13.84 -6.83
C ASN A 22 11.66 -14.47 -8.16
N GLN A 23 10.96 -15.61 -8.11
CA GLN A 23 10.38 -16.22 -9.32
C GLN A 23 9.38 -15.28 -10.00
N GLY A 24 8.48 -14.67 -9.23
CA GLY A 24 7.50 -13.70 -9.74
C GLY A 24 8.16 -12.45 -10.33
N VAL A 25 9.17 -11.89 -9.66
CA VAL A 25 9.93 -10.74 -10.17
C VAL A 25 10.64 -11.11 -11.47
N ASN A 26 11.31 -12.26 -11.52
CA ASN A 26 11.97 -12.73 -12.74
C ASN A 26 10.97 -12.89 -13.89
N GLN A 27 9.75 -13.37 -13.60
CA GLN A 27 8.69 -13.45 -14.61
C GLN A 27 8.27 -12.06 -15.13
N VAL A 28 8.04 -11.09 -14.23
CA VAL A 28 7.70 -9.70 -14.61
C VAL A 28 8.82 -9.11 -15.47
N VAL A 29 10.07 -9.24 -15.03
CA VAL A 29 11.25 -8.72 -15.74
C VAL A 29 11.38 -9.38 -17.12
N ASN A 30 11.24 -10.71 -17.21
CA ASN A 30 11.31 -11.42 -18.48
C ASN A 30 10.21 -10.96 -19.46
N LEU A 31 8.97 -10.80 -18.99
CA LEU A 31 7.87 -10.30 -19.81
C LEU A 31 8.11 -8.86 -20.28
N GLN A 32 8.67 -8.02 -19.42
CA GLN A 32 9.03 -6.65 -19.74
C GLN A 32 10.16 -6.59 -20.77
N THR A 33 11.26 -7.30 -20.55
CA THR A 33 12.42 -7.33 -21.46
C THR A 33 12.06 -7.90 -22.83
N GLN A 34 11.17 -8.88 -22.88
CA GLN A 34 10.69 -9.48 -24.13
C GLN A 34 9.55 -8.69 -24.78
N ASN A 35 9.08 -7.61 -24.14
CA ASN A 35 7.95 -6.79 -24.58
C ASN A 35 6.68 -7.63 -24.86
N ARG A 36 6.48 -8.69 -24.07
CA ARG A 36 5.41 -9.70 -24.27
C ARG A 36 4.12 -9.41 -23.51
N ALA A 37 4.08 -8.34 -22.73
CA ALA A 37 2.92 -7.96 -21.96
C ALA A 37 2.71 -6.44 -21.96
N PRO A 38 1.46 -5.95 -22.02
CA PRO A 38 1.16 -4.55 -21.81
C PRO A 38 1.63 -4.06 -20.44
N ARG A 39 1.92 -2.75 -20.34
CA ARG A 39 2.35 -2.10 -19.09
C ARG A 39 1.40 -2.36 -17.93
N GLU A 40 0.09 -2.31 -18.17
CA GLU A 40 -0.94 -2.55 -17.14
C GLU A 40 -0.89 -3.99 -16.61
N THR A 41 -0.64 -4.97 -17.48
CA THR A 41 -0.48 -6.37 -17.10
C THR A 41 0.77 -6.56 -16.25
N LEU A 42 1.90 -5.94 -16.63
CA LEU A 42 3.13 -5.98 -15.85
C LEU A 42 2.97 -5.34 -14.47
N GLN A 43 2.27 -4.21 -14.39
CA GLN A 43 1.95 -3.53 -13.13
C GLN A 43 1.08 -4.42 -12.23
N THR A 44 0.04 -5.05 -12.80
CA THR A 44 -0.83 -5.97 -12.06
C THR A 44 -0.06 -7.17 -11.54
N LEU A 45 0.81 -7.75 -12.37
CA LEU A 45 1.64 -8.88 -11.98
C LEU A 45 2.63 -8.49 -10.87
N ALA A 46 3.27 -7.33 -10.98
CA ALA A 46 4.16 -6.78 -9.96
C ALA A 46 3.44 -6.49 -8.63
N CYS A 47 2.20 -5.95 -8.70
CA CYS A 47 1.35 -5.79 -7.52
C CYS A 47 1.12 -7.15 -6.86
N ASN A 48 0.65 -8.15 -7.60
CA ASN A 48 0.31 -9.47 -7.07
C ASN A 48 1.52 -10.16 -6.43
N VAL A 49 2.69 -10.10 -7.08
CA VAL A 49 3.95 -10.66 -6.55
C VAL A 49 4.34 -9.98 -5.23
N SER A 50 4.20 -8.65 -5.16
CA SER A 50 4.52 -7.88 -3.94
C SER A 50 3.54 -8.18 -2.81
N VAL A 51 2.24 -8.24 -3.10
CA VAL A 51 1.18 -8.56 -2.13
C VAL A 51 1.34 -9.97 -1.59
N ALA A 52 1.62 -10.96 -2.44
CA ALA A 52 1.82 -12.35 -2.03
C ALA A 52 3.02 -12.51 -1.09
N ARG A 53 4.16 -11.88 -1.40
CA ARG A 53 5.32 -11.83 -0.51
C ARG A 53 4.94 -11.28 0.85
N TYR A 54 4.26 -10.14 0.84
CA TYR A 54 3.87 -9.44 2.04
C TYR A 54 2.95 -10.27 2.96
N GLN A 55 1.92 -10.91 2.38
CA GLN A 55 1.01 -11.77 3.12
C GLN A 55 1.76 -12.94 3.75
N CYS A 56 2.69 -13.55 3.00
CA CYS A 56 3.54 -14.64 3.48
C CYS A 56 4.43 -14.21 4.66
N GLU A 57 5.11 -13.08 4.54
CA GLU A 57 5.96 -12.55 5.61
C GLU A 57 5.15 -12.17 6.86
N THR A 58 4.01 -11.49 6.68
CA THR A 58 3.15 -11.06 7.79
C THR A 58 2.58 -12.25 8.55
N ASP A 59 2.14 -13.32 7.86
CA ASP A 59 1.68 -14.56 8.50
C ASP A 59 2.78 -15.17 9.37
N ILE A 60 3.99 -15.32 8.83
CA ILE A 60 5.15 -15.84 9.59
C ILE A 60 5.46 -14.97 10.80
N TYR A 61 5.54 -13.65 10.60
CA TYR A 61 5.88 -12.71 11.67
C TYR A 61 4.80 -12.66 12.75
N SER A 62 3.51 -12.70 12.39
CA SER A 62 2.40 -12.71 13.34
C SER A 62 2.36 -13.95 14.23
N ARG A 63 2.74 -15.12 13.69
CA ARG A 63 2.88 -16.37 14.45
C ARG A 63 4.03 -16.31 15.46
N CYS A 64 5.07 -15.55 15.15
CA CYS A 64 6.24 -15.39 16.00
C CYS A 64 6.06 -14.33 17.09
N ASP A 65 5.48 -13.20 16.74
CA ASP A 65 5.17 -12.09 17.63
C ASP A 65 4.09 -11.22 16.98
N ALA A 66 2.90 -11.17 17.59
CA ALA A 66 1.76 -10.45 17.03
C ALA A 66 2.05 -8.96 16.81
N ARG A 67 2.87 -8.34 17.66
CA ARG A 67 3.25 -6.93 17.53
C ARG A 67 4.24 -6.71 16.39
N THR A 68 5.22 -7.60 16.21
CA THR A 68 6.09 -7.56 15.03
C THR A 68 5.30 -7.81 13.75
N GLY A 69 4.36 -8.75 13.76
CA GLY A 69 3.41 -8.95 12.66
C GLY A 69 2.70 -7.66 12.27
N GLN A 70 2.15 -6.93 13.24
CA GLN A 70 1.50 -5.63 13.00
C GLN A 70 2.46 -4.55 12.47
N ILE A 71 3.68 -4.44 13.02
CA ILE A 71 4.68 -3.47 12.55
C ILE A 71 5.05 -3.74 11.08
N MET A 72 5.29 -5.01 10.75
CA MET A 72 5.59 -5.41 9.37
C MET A 72 4.37 -5.16 8.48
N GLN A 73 3.17 -5.45 8.98
CA GLN A 73 1.92 -5.14 8.32
C GLN A 73 1.86 -3.66 7.89
N ASP A 74 2.09 -2.75 8.83
CA ASP A 74 2.05 -1.30 8.58
C ASP A 74 3.15 -0.83 7.62
N PHE A 75 4.39 -1.32 7.80
CA PHE A 75 5.52 -0.95 6.96
C PHE A 75 5.29 -1.29 5.49
N PHE A 76 4.85 -2.52 5.22
CA PHE A 76 4.61 -2.97 3.86
C PHE A 76 3.39 -2.32 3.23
N PHE A 77 2.34 -2.06 4.02
CA PHE A 77 1.21 -1.29 3.52
C PHE A 77 1.66 0.10 3.02
N ALA A 78 2.56 0.76 3.76
CA ALA A 78 3.12 2.05 3.34
C ALA A 78 3.97 1.93 2.05
N ALA A 79 4.74 0.84 1.91
CA ALA A 79 5.63 0.61 0.76
C ALA A 79 4.91 0.22 -0.54
N VAL A 80 3.70 -0.33 -0.44
CA VAL A 80 2.92 -0.79 -1.62
C VAL A 80 2.10 0.37 -2.20
N PRO A 81 2.08 0.57 -3.54
CA PRO A 81 1.28 1.62 -4.18
C PRO A 81 -0.21 1.54 -3.87
N GLY A 82 -0.89 2.70 -3.89
CA GLY A 82 -2.34 2.86 -3.69
C GLY A 82 -3.19 1.80 -4.38
N ASP A 83 -2.92 1.56 -5.66
CA ASP A 83 -3.67 0.62 -6.48
C ASP A 83 -3.48 -0.83 -6.07
N CYS A 84 -2.25 -1.21 -5.69
CA CYS A 84 -1.94 -2.55 -5.21
C CYS A 84 -2.49 -2.79 -3.79
N ARG A 85 -2.69 -1.75 -2.97
CA ARG A 85 -3.24 -1.89 -1.60
C ARG A 85 -4.64 -2.48 -1.59
N ARG A 86 -5.47 -2.19 -2.59
CA ARG A 86 -6.83 -2.76 -2.71
C ARG A 86 -6.82 -4.29 -2.81
N ALA A 87 -5.77 -4.86 -3.41
CA ALA A 87 -5.61 -6.31 -3.53
C ALA A 87 -5.06 -6.97 -2.25
N THR A 88 -4.50 -6.20 -1.30
CA THR A 88 -3.95 -6.76 -0.06
C THR A 88 -5.01 -7.26 0.91
N GLY A 89 -6.23 -6.68 0.88
CA GLY A 89 -7.29 -6.94 1.87
C GLY A 89 -6.95 -6.46 3.29
N VAL A 90 -5.82 -5.75 3.46
CA VAL A 90 -5.31 -5.34 4.76
C VAL A 90 -5.73 -3.90 5.07
N ARG A 91 -6.30 -3.68 6.27
CA ARG A 91 -6.45 -2.36 6.89
C ARG A 91 -5.27 -2.12 7.82
N SER A 92 -4.39 -1.17 7.48
CA SER A 92 -3.39 -0.67 8.42
C SER A 92 -4.00 0.44 9.27
N ARG A 93 -3.71 0.47 10.58
CA ARG A 93 -4.18 1.51 11.51
C ARG A 93 -3.73 2.90 11.07
N TYR A 94 -2.57 2.99 10.41
CA TYR A 94 -2.06 4.22 9.84
C TYR A 94 -2.93 4.76 8.71
N VAL A 95 -3.62 3.89 7.98
CA VAL A 95 -4.52 4.28 6.89
C VAL A 95 -5.79 4.88 7.44
N ASP A 96 -6.35 4.33 8.52
CA ASP A 96 -7.49 4.95 9.16
C ASP A 96 -7.11 6.32 9.74
N ILE A 97 -5.87 6.50 10.20
CA ILE A 97 -5.36 7.79 10.70
C ILE A 97 -5.06 8.79 9.56
N PHE A 98 -4.44 8.34 8.46
CA PHE A 98 -4.06 9.21 7.33
C PHE A 98 -5.18 9.39 6.28
N ASN A 99 -6.09 8.44 6.10
CA ASN A 99 -7.34 8.61 5.33
C ASN A 99 -8.45 9.29 6.15
N ALA A 100 -8.39 9.30 7.48
CA ALA A 100 -9.18 10.31 8.24
C ALA A 100 -8.68 11.74 7.95
N GLY A 101 -7.45 11.88 7.44
CA GLY A 101 -6.90 13.13 6.91
C GLY A 101 -7.22 13.39 5.43
N SER A 102 -7.67 12.39 4.66
CA SER A 102 -8.32 12.64 3.38
C SER A 102 -9.75 13.10 3.64
N VAL A 103 -9.86 14.37 4.01
CA VAL A 103 -11.09 15.14 3.91
C VAL A 103 -11.70 14.81 2.56
N SER A 104 -12.91 14.27 2.57
CA SER A 104 -13.72 14.10 1.38
C SER A 104 -13.63 15.38 0.55
N GLY A 105 -12.94 15.33 -0.58
CA GLY A 105 -13.00 16.34 -1.64
C GLY A 105 -14.37 16.32 -2.31
N GLY A 106 -15.41 16.51 -1.51
CA GLY A 106 -16.80 16.24 -1.83
C GLY A 106 -17.71 17.05 -0.94
N LYS A 107 -17.46 18.36 -0.91
CA LYS A 107 -18.39 19.48 -0.76
C LYS A 107 -17.53 20.75 -0.83
N THR A 108 -17.17 21.14 -2.06
CA THR A 108 -16.75 22.52 -2.32
C THR A 108 -17.83 23.43 -1.75
N SER A 109 -17.46 24.06 -0.66
CA SER A 109 -18.29 24.89 0.18
C SER A 109 -18.90 26.01 -0.66
N SER A 110 -20.23 26.02 -0.82
CA SER A 110 -20.99 27.13 -1.42
C SER A 110 -20.69 28.48 -0.76
N ILE A 111 -20.03 28.47 0.41
CA ILE A 111 -19.61 29.65 1.17
C ILE A 111 -18.50 30.43 0.45
N VAL A 112 -17.60 29.76 -0.30
CA VAL A 112 -16.50 30.45 -1.01
C VAL A 112 -17.02 31.27 -2.19
N ASN A 113 -18.06 30.79 -2.89
CA ASN A 113 -18.68 31.55 -3.98
C ASN A 113 -19.45 32.79 -3.48
N PHE A 114 -20.04 32.75 -2.28
CA PHE A 114 -20.73 33.92 -1.71
C PHE A 114 -19.75 35.05 -1.34
N MET A 115 -18.56 34.73 -0.83
CA MET A 115 -17.54 35.73 -0.49
C MET A 115 -16.96 36.44 -1.72
N ILE A 116 -16.79 35.74 -2.83
CA ILE A 116 -16.28 36.35 -4.07
C ILE A 116 -17.34 37.27 -4.70
N LEU A 117 -18.61 36.89 -4.65
CA LEU A 117 -19.70 37.71 -5.18
C LEU A 117 -19.95 38.99 -4.36
N THR A 118 -19.80 38.94 -3.03
CA THR A 118 -19.95 40.15 -2.20
C THR A 118 -18.82 41.14 -2.38
N ILE A 119 -17.57 40.68 -2.57
CA ILE A 119 -16.43 41.55 -2.87
C ILE A 119 -16.61 42.21 -4.24
N LEU A 120 -17.02 41.46 -5.27
CA LEU A 120 -17.29 42.03 -6.60
C LEU A 120 -18.44 43.03 -6.59
N ALA A 121 -19.49 42.78 -5.80
CA ALA A 121 -20.60 43.73 -5.64
C ALA A 121 -20.19 45.03 -4.92
N PHE A 122 -19.22 44.97 -4.01
CA PHE A 122 -18.69 46.16 -3.34
C PHE A 122 -17.73 46.97 -4.22
N VAL A 123 -16.89 46.30 -5.01
CA VAL A 123 -15.96 46.98 -5.94
C VAL A 123 -16.70 47.70 -7.06
N TRP A 124 -17.86 47.18 -7.51
CA TRP A 124 -18.63 47.85 -8.58
C TRP A 124 -19.49 49.04 -8.10
N LYS A 125 -19.57 49.27 -6.78
CA LYS A 125 -20.33 50.38 -6.19
C LYS A 125 -19.47 51.57 -5.75
N ILE A 126 -18.16 51.50 -5.98
CA ILE A 126 -17.18 52.60 -5.88
C ILE A 126 -16.87 53.07 -7.30
#